data_AF-A0A354DJZ8-F1
#
_entry.id   AF-A0A354DJZ8-F1
#
_cell.length_a   1.000
_cell.length_b   1.000
_cell.length_c   1.000
_cell.angle_alpha   90.00
_cell.angle_beta   90.00
_cell.angle_gamma   90.00
#
_symmetry.space_group_name_H-M   'P 1'
#
loop_
_entity.id
_entity.type
_entity.pdbx_description
1 polymer ?
#
loop_
_entity_poly.entity_id
_entity_poly.type
_entity_poly.pdbx_seq_one_letter_code
_entity_poly.pdbx_strand_id
1 'polypeptide(L)'
;MKKLPLKDYLTDHLMVGDGAMATWLYRQGVPIGVSYEELTTLKPELIANVHKAYYEAGARFITTNTFGAHRNALDRYGLGDEVA
;
A
#
# COMPACT_ATOMS: atom_id res chain seq x y z
N MET A 1 8.84 -4.30 -22.39
CA MET A 1 9.37 -5.62 -21.97
C MET A 1 8.22 -6.52 -21.60
N LYS A 2 8.23 -7.79 -22.03
CA LYS A 2 7.23 -8.80 -21.63
C LYS A 2 7.55 -9.24 -20.20
N LYS A 3 6.61 -9.10 -19.26
CA LYS A 3 6.78 -9.58 -17.89
C LYS A 3 6.67 -11.11 -17.89
N LEU A 4 7.57 -11.79 -17.18
CA LEU A 4 7.44 -13.21 -16.90
C LEU A 4 6.30 -13.42 -15.88
N PRO A 5 5.61 -14.58 -15.91
CA PRO A 5 4.73 -14.97 -14.81
C PRO A 5 5.51 -14.96 -13.49
N LEU A 6 4.87 -14.52 -12.40
CA LEU A 6 5.53 -14.35 -11.11
C LEU A 6 6.23 -15.64 -10.65
N LYS A 7 5.55 -16.79 -10.79
CA LYS A 7 6.10 -18.10 -10.42
C LYS A 7 7.40 -18.41 -11.18
N ASP A 8 7.43 -18.14 -12.48
CA ASP A 8 8.60 -18.41 -13.31
C ASP A 8 9.75 -17.48 -12.93
N TYR A 9 9.46 -16.19 -12.73
CA TYR A 9 10.46 -15.19 -12.32
C TYR A 9 11.14 -15.59 -11.00
N LEU A 10 10.37 -16.04 -10.01
CA LEU A 10 10.87 -16.42 -8.69
C LEU A 10 11.74 -17.69 -8.66
N THR A 11 11.77 -18.47 -9.74
CA THR A 11 12.65 -19.66 -9.84
C THR A 11 14.12 -19.25 -9.85
N ASP A 12 14.45 -18.18 -10.57
CA ASP A 12 15.84 -17.75 -10.82
C ASP A 12 16.17 -16.39 -10.19
N HIS A 13 15.19 -15.71 -9.58
CA HIS A 13 15.35 -14.36 -9.06
C HIS A 13 14.76 -14.22 -7.65
N LEU A 14 15.51 -13.58 -6.76
CA LEU A 14 14.98 -13.06 -5.50
C LEU A 14 14.16 -11.79 -5.76
N MET A 15 12.96 -11.71 -5.18
CA MET A 15 12.12 -10.51 -5.22
C MET A 15 12.02 -9.89 -3.83
N VAL A 16 12.31 -8.59 -3.75
CA VAL A 16 12.23 -7.82 -2.50
C VAL A 16 10.87 -7.11 -2.41
N GLY A 17 10.19 -7.30 -1.29
CA GLY A 17 8.94 -6.61 -0.94
C GLY A 17 9.15 -5.21 -0.40
N ASP A 18 8.08 -4.42 -0.38
CA ASP A 18 8.04 -3.16 0.33
C ASP A 18 7.96 -3.33 1.86
N GLY A 19 8.03 -2.21 2.57
CA GLY A 19 7.89 -2.15 4.01
C GLY A 19 6.48 -1.71 4.45
N ALA A 20 6.38 -1.29 5.71
CA ALA A 20 5.10 -0.92 6.31
C ALA A 20 4.56 0.44 5.84
N MET A 21 3.37 0.43 5.22
CA MET A 21 2.62 1.65 4.86
C MET A 21 2.23 2.49 6.09
N ALA A 22 1.57 1.86 7.08
CA ALA A 22 1.04 2.55 8.27
C ALA A 22 2.14 3.26 9.08
N THR A 23 3.24 2.57 9.36
CA THR A 23 4.38 3.14 10.09
C THR A 23 5.03 4.29 9.32
N TRP A 24 5.11 4.19 8.00
CA TRP A 24 5.66 5.26 7.17
C TRP A 24 4.77 6.50 7.19
N LEU A 25 3.45 6.34 7.02
CA LEU A 25 2.48 7.43 7.06
C LEU A 25 2.47 8.13 8.43
N TYR A 26 2.56 7.37 9.52
CA TYR A 26 2.70 7.93 10.86
C TYR A 26 3.95 8.82 10.98
N ARG A 27 5.10 8.39 10.43
CA ARG A 27 6.33 9.19 10.39
C ARG A 27 6.20 10.47 9.55
N GLN A 28 5.28 10.52 8.60
CA GLN A 28 4.95 11.71 7.82
C GLN A 28 3.91 12.61 8.51
N GLY A 29 3.54 12.31 9.76
CA GLY A 29 2.63 13.13 10.56
C GLY A 29 1.14 12.78 10.39
N VAL A 30 0.81 11.68 9.71
CA VAL A 30 -0.57 11.19 9.69
C VAL A 30 -0.92 10.62 11.08
N PRO A 31 -1.98 11.09 11.73
CA PRO A 31 -2.33 10.63 13.08
C PRO A 31 -2.74 9.16 13.08
N ILE A 32 -2.67 8.55 14.26
CA ILE A 32 -3.28 7.23 14.51
C ILE A 32 -4.79 7.41 14.69
N GLY A 33 -5.58 6.40 14.31
CA GLY A 33 -7.03 6.39 14.51
C GLY A 33 -7.84 6.94 13.33
N VAL A 34 -7.18 7.23 12.20
CA VAL A 34 -7.84 7.52 10.91
C VAL A 34 -7.73 6.30 9.99
N SER A 35 -8.54 6.25 8.93
CA SER A 35 -8.36 5.26 7.87
C SER A 35 -7.16 5.63 7.00
N TYR A 36 -6.14 4.77 6.95
CA TYR A 36 -5.02 4.97 6.04
C TYR A 36 -5.39 4.59 4.61
N GLU A 37 -6.34 3.68 4.43
CA GLU A 37 -6.88 3.29 3.13
C GLU A 37 -7.60 4.46 2.43
N GLU A 38 -8.39 5.25 3.17
CA GLU A 38 -9.10 6.44 2.67
C GLU A 38 -8.15 7.48 2.05
N LEU A 39 -6.90 7.55 2.56
CA LEU A 39 -5.88 8.46 2.01
C LEU A 39 -5.52 8.13 0.56
N THR A 40 -5.82 6.92 0.08
CA THR A 40 -5.69 6.57 -1.35
C THR A 40 -6.56 7.47 -2.21
N THR A 41 -7.75 7.86 -1.73
CA THR A 41 -8.68 8.75 -2.42
C THR A 41 -8.45 10.21 -2.05
N LEU A 42 -8.27 10.51 -0.75
CA LEU A 42 -8.16 11.89 -0.27
C LEU A 42 -6.80 12.53 -0.54
N LYS A 43 -5.71 11.74 -0.51
CA LYS A 43 -4.32 12.19 -0.66
C LYS A 43 -3.50 11.20 -1.52
N PRO A 44 -3.91 10.93 -2.78
CA PRO A 44 -3.26 9.94 -3.63
C PRO A 44 -1.76 10.18 -3.83
N GLU A 45 -1.33 11.45 -3.87
CA GLU A 45 0.10 11.80 -3.97
C GLU A 45 0.91 11.36 -2.75
N LEU A 46 0.33 11.43 -1.54
CA LEU A 46 0.99 10.97 -0.32
C LEU A 46 1.24 9.46 -0.40
N ILE A 47 0.22 8.68 -0.80
CA ILE A 47 0.34 7.22 -0.96
C ILE A 47 1.33 6.87 -2.08
N ALA A 48 1.26 7.55 -3.21
CA ALA A 48 2.19 7.36 -4.33
C ALA A 48 3.64 7.62 -3.91
N ASN A 49 3.89 8.65 -3.08
CA ASN A 49 5.22 8.96 -2.57
C ASN A 49 5.76 7.87 -1.64
N VAL A 50 4.93 7.22 -0.82
CA VAL A 50 5.36 6.06 -0.01
C VAL A 50 5.75 4.89 -0.89
N HIS A 51 4.92 4.53 -1.87
CA HIS A 51 5.25 3.45 -2.81
C HIS A 51 6.52 3.76 -3.62
N LYS A 52 6.69 5.02 -4.05
CA LYS A 52 7.88 5.48 -4.76
C LYS A 52 9.13 5.34 -3.89
N ALA A 53 9.07 5.73 -2.62
CA ALA A 53 10.19 5.59 -1.69
C ALA A 53 10.63 4.14 -1.53
N TYR A 54 9.69 3.19 -1.40
CA TYR A 54 10.03 1.76 -1.36
C TYR A 54 10.58 1.23 -2.67
N TYR A 55 10.01 1.66 -3.80
CA TYR A 55 10.50 1.27 -5.12
C TYR A 55 11.94 1.77 -5.37
N GLU A 56 12.23 3.02 -5.00
CA GLU A 56 13.56 3.62 -5.08
C GLU A 56 14.56 2.94 -4.13
N ALA A 57 14.11 2.49 -2.96
CA ALA A 57 14.92 1.68 -2.03
C ALA A 57 15.20 0.24 -2.53
N GLY A 58 14.59 -0.19 -3.64
CA GLY A 58 14.85 -1.47 -4.30
C GLY A 58 13.71 -2.48 -4.24
N ALA A 59 12.57 -2.16 -3.62
CA ALA A 59 11.41 -3.04 -3.63
C ALA A 59 10.89 -3.24 -5.07
N ARG A 60 10.54 -4.48 -5.41
CA ARG A 60 9.97 -4.88 -6.71
C ARG A 60 8.62 -5.58 -6.57
N PHE A 61 8.25 -5.91 -5.35
CA PHE A 61 6.89 -6.28 -4.97
C PHE A 61 6.32 -5.17 -4.09
N ILE A 62 5.32 -4.45 -4.59
CA ILE A 62 4.66 -3.36 -3.88
C ILE A 62 3.25 -3.82 -3.52
N THR A 63 2.87 -3.66 -2.26
CA THR A 63 1.53 -3.94 -1.78
C THR A 63 0.63 -2.72 -2.00
N THR A 64 -0.65 -2.95 -2.29
CA THR A 64 -1.63 -1.87 -2.35
C THR A 64 -1.93 -1.37 -0.93
N ASN A 65 -2.28 -0.08 -0.81
CA ASN A 65 -2.71 0.52 0.45
C ASN A 65 -4.16 0.10 0.80
N THR A 66 -4.39 -1.21 0.95
CA THR A 66 -5.72 -1.81 1.03
C THR A 66 -5.83 -2.92 2.09
N PHE A 67 -4.94 -2.96 3.08
CA PHE A 67 -4.97 -3.98 4.13
C PHE A 67 -6.32 -3.97 4.89
N GLY A 68 -6.80 -2.77 5.26
CA GLY A 68 -8.10 -2.55 5.89
C GLY A 68 -9.23 -2.18 4.93
N ALA A 69 -9.03 -2.27 3.60
CA ALA A 69 -10.02 -1.79 2.62
C ALA A 69 -11.14 -2.81 2.37
N HIS A 70 -11.79 -3.25 3.44
CA HIS A 70 -12.94 -4.13 3.40
C HIS A 70 -14.01 -3.60 4.35
N ARG A 71 -15.28 -3.88 4.03
CA ARG A 71 -16.47 -3.30 4.68
C ARG A 71 -16.36 -3.26 6.21
N ASN A 72 -16.14 -4.41 6.84
CA ASN A 72 -16.09 -4.53 8.31
C ASN A 72 -15.00 -3.67 8.97
N ALA A 73 -13.87 -3.45 8.31
CA ALA A 73 -12.81 -2.60 8.84
C ALA A 73 -13.12 -1.11 8.60
N LEU A 74 -13.66 -0.78 7.42
CA LEU A 74 -14.02 0.58 7.03
C LEU A 74 -15.25 1.12 7.77
N ASP A 75 -16.16 0.27 8.24
CA ASP A 75 -17.34 0.64 9.04
C ASP A 75 -16.96 1.46 10.28
N ARG A 76 -15.80 1.18 10.89
CA ARG A 76 -15.29 1.91 12.06
C ARG A 76 -14.98 3.38 11.78
N TYR A 77 -14.84 3.73 10.51
CA TYR A 77 -14.58 5.08 10.02
C TYR A 77 -15.79 5.66 9.27
N GLY A 78 -16.92 4.94 9.20
CA GLY A 78 -18.10 5.35 8.42
C GLY A 78 -17.94 5.17 6.90
N LEU A 79 -16.97 4.36 6.45
CA LEU A 79 -16.60 4.19 5.04
C LEU A 79 -17.00 2.82 4.46
N GLY A 80 -17.85 2.05 5.14
CA GLY A 80 -18.19 0.68 4.75
C GLY A 80 -18.79 0.51 3.35
N ASP A 81 -19.45 1.55 2.85
CA ASP A 81 -20.05 1.59 1.51
C ASP A 81 -19.09 2.11 0.43
N GLU A 82 -17.87 2.52 0.80
CA GLU A 82 -16.83 2.98 -0.13
C GLU A 82 -15.87 1.87 -0.57
N VAL A 83 -16.21 0.61 -0.30
CA VAL A 83 -15.46 -0.55 -0.83
C VAL A 83 -15.67 -0.61 -2.35
N ALA A 84 -14.57 -0.58 -3.10
CA ALA A 84 -14.55 -0.74 -4.55
C ALA A 84 -14.69 -2.21 -5.00
#